data_AF-A0A165BDF6-F1
#
_entry.id   AF-A0A165BDF6-F1
#
_cell.length_a   1.000
_cell.length_b   1.000
_cell.length_c   1.000
_cell.angle_alpha   90.00
_cell.angle_beta   90.00
_cell.angle_gamma   90.00
#
_symmetry.space_group_name_H-M   'P 1'
#
loop_
_entity.id
_entity.type
_entity.pdbx_description
1 polymer ?
#
loop_
_entity_poly.entity_id
_entity_poly.type
_entity_poly.pdbx_seq_one_letter_code
_entity_poly.pdbx_strand_id
1 'polypeptide(L)'
;MCRGLAYSTRQAAAENEPLKPKPKASTPLRRTAAASLPIRSNPTPTRSDIRPVFTLATAERYLFQNLRQHLPSTAKLLHDAWWVPKWEEDNQEGEIFIFANGSFVCWGLGEDQAKKFAWKVITQSKAEVAPLKEPETEDLEFVTDSEENTRLQGDLIILGQTPPFNSEYTVPSDLPTPALPRETLLARYAFSQALSRSTALSALEVLLDNYLSSVALLPDTLQRTGKPGLSRKALVKKLGALLKFRQGLNLNRENFSDTPDLYWAEPVLESYFNSLSNALEIRSRTSAVNDKITYAAEMQSVLRELLTETSAHRMELIIIVLIAVEVVICIIRDGPELWQMIADEEETENKSSEKAYE
;
A
#
# COMPACT_ATOMS: atom_id res chain seq x y z
N MET A 1 2.82 43.93 54.20
CA MET A 1 1.72 43.01 53.80
C MET A 1 0.94 43.68 52.68
N CYS A 2 0.76 42.95 51.57
CA CYS A 2 -0.21 43.18 50.48
C CYS A 2 -0.02 44.40 49.55
N ARG A 3 0.68 44.16 48.44
CA ARG A 3 0.49 44.85 47.15
C ARG A 3 -0.83 44.37 46.52
N GLY A 4 -1.79 45.27 46.29
CA GLY A 4 -3.00 44.99 45.53
C GLY A 4 -2.77 45.21 44.04
N LEU A 5 -2.75 44.12 43.27
CA LEU A 5 -2.68 44.14 41.81
C LEU A 5 -4.08 44.32 41.23
N ALA A 6 -4.22 45.30 40.34
CA ALA A 6 -5.40 45.55 39.53
C ALA A 6 -5.63 44.38 38.56
N TYR A 7 -6.84 43.81 38.59
CA TYR A 7 -7.32 42.87 37.59
C TYR A 7 -7.64 43.63 36.30
N SER A 8 -6.83 43.41 35.26
CA SER A 8 -7.16 43.79 33.88
C SER A 8 -7.56 42.52 33.14
N THR A 9 -8.84 42.46 32.78
CA THR A 9 -9.47 41.42 31.98
C THR A 9 -8.87 41.45 30.57
N ARG A 10 -7.90 40.57 30.26
CA ARG A 10 -7.52 40.25 28.89
C ARG A 10 -8.06 38.88 28.53
N GLN A 11 -9.17 38.93 27.80
CA GLN A 11 -9.76 37.84 27.04
C GLN A 11 -8.75 37.46 25.95
N ALA A 12 -7.99 36.38 26.16
CA ALA A 12 -7.15 35.79 25.12
C ALA A 12 -8.06 34.91 24.26
N ALA A 13 -8.49 35.45 23.13
CA ALA A 13 -9.08 34.67 22.05
C ALA A 13 -8.07 33.60 21.62
N ALA A 14 -8.45 32.34 21.78
CA ALA A 14 -7.76 31.22 21.16
C ALA A 14 -8.00 31.32 19.65
N GLU A 15 -7.08 31.96 18.94
CA GLU A 15 -6.97 31.83 17.49
C GLU A 15 -6.60 30.38 17.19
N ASN A 16 -7.56 29.67 16.59
CA ASN A 16 -7.33 28.42 15.90
C ASN A 16 -6.39 28.71 14.72
N GLU A 17 -5.07 28.66 14.96
CA GLU A 17 -4.11 28.50 13.86
C GLU A 17 -4.44 27.16 13.17
N PRO A 18 -4.72 27.15 11.85
CA PRO A 18 -4.81 25.89 11.13
C PRO A 18 -3.45 25.20 11.23
N LEU A 19 -3.46 23.97 11.75
CA LEU A 19 -2.31 23.07 11.76
C LEU A 19 -1.57 23.19 10.43
N LYS A 20 -0.32 23.67 10.49
CA LYS A 20 0.55 23.73 9.30
C LYS A 20 0.50 22.36 8.60
N PRO A 21 0.17 22.31 7.30
CA PRO A 21 0.15 21.05 6.59
C PRO A 21 1.52 20.39 6.73
N LYS A 22 1.54 19.11 7.11
CA LYS A 22 2.76 18.30 7.06
C LYS A 22 3.42 18.52 5.70
N PRO A 23 4.76 18.60 5.62
CA PRO A 23 5.42 18.67 4.32
C PRO A 23 4.97 17.45 3.51
N LYS A 24 4.23 17.69 2.42
CA LYS A 24 3.91 16.66 1.41
C LYS A 24 5.24 16.00 1.04
N ALA A 25 5.29 14.67 1.03
CA ALA A 25 6.51 13.89 0.91
C ALA A 25 7.42 14.50 -0.17
N SER A 26 8.68 14.76 0.19
CA SER A 26 9.67 15.34 -0.72
C SER A 26 9.87 14.38 -1.90
N THR A 27 9.20 14.63 -3.02
CA THR A 27 9.29 13.81 -4.23
C THR A 27 10.74 13.77 -4.71
N PRO A 28 11.28 12.61 -5.12
CA PRO A 28 12.67 12.48 -5.61
C PRO A 28 13.02 13.47 -6.73
N LEU A 29 12.02 13.92 -7.51
CA LEU A 29 12.11 14.91 -8.58
C LEU A 29 12.66 16.27 -8.15
N ARG A 30 12.57 16.65 -6.87
CA ARG A 30 13.14 17.92 -6.39
C ARG A 30 14.66 17.95 -6.53
N ARG A 31 15.34 16.78 -6.50
CA ARG A 31 16.78 16.68 -6.72
C ARG A 31 17.17 16.94 -8.18
N THR A 32 16.28 16.65 -9.13
CA THR A 32 16.53 16.80 -10.56
C THR A 32 15.97 18.10 -11.15
N ALA A 33 15.20 18.87 -10.38
CA ALA A 33 14.63 20.16 -10.78
C ALA A 33 15.67 21.18 -11.30
N ALA A 34 16.93 21.10 -10.85
CA ALA A 34 18.00 21.97 -11.37
C ALA A 34 18.24 21.80 -12.89
N ALA A 35 17.96 20.61 -13.44
CA ALA A 35 18.16 20.31 -14.85
C ALA A 35 17.11 20.99 -15.77
N SER A 36 15.95 21.39 -15.23
CA SER A 36 14.91 22.11 -15.99
C SER A 36 15.02 23.64 -15.86
N LEU A 37 15.83 24.16 -14.93
CA LEU A 37 15.99 25.61 -14.71
C LEU A 37 16.30 26.41 -15.98
N PRO A 38 17.20 25.98 -16.90
CA PRO A 38 17.49 26.75 -18.11
C PRO A 38 16.26 26.96 -18.99
N ILE A 39 15.41 25.92 -19.08
CA ILE A 39 14.15 25.95 -19.84
C ILE A 39 13.17 26.93 -19.22
N ARG A 40 13.06 26.92 -17.88
CA ARG A 40 12.17 27.83 -17.15
C ARG A 40 12.61 29.28 -17.29
N SER A 41 13.92 29.53 -17.29
CA SER A 41 14.48 30.88 -17.36
C SER A 41 14.54 31.48 -18.76
N ASN A 42 14.58 30.65 -19.80
CA ASN A 42 14.70 31.10 -21.18
C ASN A 42 13.82 30.23 -22.11
N PRO A 43 12.51 30.49 -22.17
CA PRO A 43 11.60 29.73 -23.02
C PRO A 43 11.89 30.00 -24.50
N THR A 44 12.02 28.93 -25.29
CA THR A 44 12.08 28.99 -26.75
C THR A 44 10.71 29.46 -27.29
N PRO A 45 10.64 30.28 -28.35
CA PRO A 45 9.36 30.76 -28.90
C PRO A 45 8.44 29.65 -29.44
N THR A 46 8.95 28.45 -29.69
CA THR A 46 8.21 27.28 -30.18
C THR A 46 7.51 26.49 -29.08
N ARG A 47 7.84 26.76 -27.81
CA ARG A 47 7.36 26.00 -26.66
C ARG A 47 6.07 26.59 -26.10
N SER A 48 5.12 25.72 -25.77
CA SER A 48 3.88 26.11 -25.09
C SER A 48 4.11 26.58 -23.66
N ASP A 49 3.05 27.12 -23.05
CA ASP A 49 2.99 27.33 -21.61
C ASP A 49 3.24 26.03 -20.83
N ILE A 50 3.85 26.18 -19.66
CA ILE A 50 4.08 25.08 -18.72
C ILE A 50 2.75 24.71 -18.09
N ARG A 51 2.41 23.42 -18.14
CA ARG A 51 1.14 22.88 -17.66
C ARG A 51 1.40 21.74 -16.66
N PRO A 52 0.50 21.50 -15.69
CA PRO A 52 0.70 20.48 -14.67
C PRO A 52 0.38 19.07 -15.20
N VAL A 53 1.06 18.08 -14.63
CA VAL A 53 0.70 16.66 -14.66
C VAL A 53 0.50 16.21 -13.23
N PHE A 54 -0.75 16.03 -12.83
CA PHE A 54 -1.11 15.73 -11.45
C PHE A 54 -1.61 14.29 -11.32
N THR A 55 -1.05 13.53 -10.40
CA THR A 55 -1.42 12.14 -10.13
C THR A 55 -2.05 12.03 -8.76
N LEU A 56 -3.12 11.23 -8.64
CA LEU A 56 -3.82 10.98 -7.39
C LEU A 56 -4.10 9.48 -7.24
N ALA A 57 -3.64 8.88 -6.14
CA ALA A 57 -4.08 7.56 -5.70
C ALA A 57 -5.08 7.70 -4.56
N THR A 58 -6.26 7.08 -4.71
CA THR A 58 -7.35 7.17 -3.71
C THR A 58 -7.66 5.82 -3.07
N ALA A 59 -7.23 4.72 -3.67
CA ALA A 59 -7.47 3.37 -3.16
C ALA A 59 -6.30 2.44 -3.50
N GLU A 60 -6.28 1.24 -2.92
CA GLU A 60 -5.31 0.21 -3.32
C GLU A 60 -5.61 -0.37 -4.71
N ARG A 61 -6.86 -0.28 -5.18
CA ARG A 61 -7.29 -0.79 -6.49
C ARG A 61 -8.60 -0.14 -6.94
N TYR A 62 -8.76 0.04 -8.26
CA TYR A 62 -10.04 0.40 -8.88
C TYR A 62 -10.69 -0.78 -9.62
N LEU A 63 -12.01 -0.91 -9.50
CA LEU A 63 -12.83 -1.84 -10.26
C LEU A 63 -13.32 -1.16 -11.55
N PHE A 64 -12.66 -1.46 -12.67
CA PHE A 64 -12.99 -0.88 -13.97
C PHE A 64 -14.44 -1.14 -14.43
N GLN A 65 -15.03 -2.26 -14.00
CA GLN A 65 -16.43 -2.59 -14.29
C GLN A 65 -17.40 -1.52 -13.78
N ASN A 66 -17.08 -0.90 -12.64
CA ASN A 66 -17.93 0.11 -12.01
C ASN A 66 -17.73 1.50 -12.63
N LEU A 67 -16.53 1.78 -13.13
CA LEU A 67 -16.17 3.07 -13.73
C LEU A 67 -16.95 3.38 -15.01
N ARG A 68 -17.26 2.36 -15.83
CA ARG A 68 -17.78 2.58 -17.19
C ARG A 68 -19.05 3.43 -17.25
N GLN A 69 -19.94 3.32 -16.25
CA GLN A 69 -21.20 4.07 -16.21
C GLN A 69 -21.02 5.54 -15.84
N HIS A 70 -19.91 5.90 -15.20
CA HIS A 70 -19.61 7.26 -14.72
C HIS A 70 -18.58 7.98 -15.60
N LEU A 71 -17.94 7.27 -16.52
CA LEU A 71 -17.03 7.85 -17.49
C LEU A 71 -17.79 8.48 -18.66
N PRO A 72 -17.25 9.54 -19.27
CA PRO A 72 -17.84 10.11 -20.48
C PRO A 72 -17.84 9.07 -21.62
N SER A 73 -18.78 9.21 -22.56
CA SER A 73 -18.90 8.30 -23.71
C SER A 73 -17.65 8.26 -24.58
N THR A 74 -16.87 9.35 -24.58
CA THR A 74 -15.58 9.49 -25.26
C THR A 74 -14.46 8.70 -24.61
N ALA A 75 -14.61 8.22 -23.37
CA ALA A 75 -13.59 7.43 -22.71
C ALA A 75 -13.41 6.09 -23.44
N LYS A 76 -12.16 5.74 -23.74
CA LYS A 76 -11.75 4.50 -24.41
C LYS A 76 -10.75 3.76 -23.52
N LEU A 77 -10.77 2.43 -23.59
CA LEU A 77 -9.75 1.62 -22.95
C LEU A 77 -8.49 1.66 -23.83
N LEU A 78 -7.38 2.12 -23.28
CA LEU A 78 -6.06 2.18 -23.92
C LEU A 78 -5.12 1.27 -23.13
N HIS A 79 -4.83 0.10 -23.69
CA HIS A 79 -4.09 -0.97 -23.00
C HIS A 79 -4.70 -1.28 -21.63
N ASP A 80 -3.95 -1.06 -20.54
CA ASP A 80 -4.38 -1.35 -19.17
C ASP A 80 -4.99 -0.15 -18.43
N ALA A 81 -5.24 0.97 -19.14
CA ALA A 81 -5.82 2.17 -18.54
C ALA A 81 -7.08 2.64 -19.28
N TRP A 82 -8.01 3.24 -18.54
CA TRP A 82 -9.06 4.05 -19.16
C TRP A 82 -8.48 5.42 -19.52
N TRP A 83 -8.59 5.80 -20.78
CA TRP A 83 -8.23 7.13 -21.26
C TRP A 83 -9.49 7.97 -21.46
N VAL A 84 -9.53 9.09 -20.74
CA VAL A 84 -10.50 10.17 -20.90
C VAL A 84 -9.83 11.27 -21.73
N PRO A 85 -10.17 11.39 -23.02
CA PRO A 85 -9.44 12.22 -23.98
C PRO A 85 -9.61 13.72 -23.75
N LYS A 86 -10.73 14.11 -23.14
CA LYS A 86 -11.07 15.50 -22.84
C LYS A 86 -11.91 15.55 -21.56
N TRP A 87 -11.46 16.33 -20.60
CA TRP A 87 -12.14 16.67 -19.37
C TRP A 87 -11.99 18.16 -19.12
N GLU A 88 -13.11 18.85 -18.86
CA GLU A 88 -13.14 20.29 -18.68
C GLU A 88 -13.74 20.61 -17.30
N GLU A 89 -12.99 21.36 -16.48
CA GLU A 89 -13.42 21.81 -15.16
C GLU A 89 -12.74 23.15 -14.85
N ASP A 90 -13.48 24.13 -14.32
CA ASP A 90 -12.96 25.46 -13.96
C ASP A 90 -12.21 26.19 -15.10
N ASN A 91 -12.71 26.11 -16.34
CA ASN A 91 -12.07 26.65 -17.54
C ASN A 91 -10.68 26.06 -17.85
N GLN A 92 -10.31 24.95 -17.20
CA GLN A 92 -9.15 24.15 -17.57
C GLN A 92 -9.62 22.90 -18.30
N GLU A 93 -8.97 22.62 -19.43
CA GLU A 93 -9.21 21.44 -20.24
C GLU A 93 -7.98 20.53 -20.18
N GLY A 94 -8.18 19.24 -19.97
CA GLY A 94 -7.11 18.27 -19.99
C GLY A 94 -7.57 16.87 -20.35
N GLU A 95 -6.69 15.90 -20.12
CA GLU A 95 -6.98 14.47 -20.31
C GLU A 95 -6.62 13.69 -19.05
N ILE A 96 -7.21 12.50 -18.90
CA ILE A 96 -7.05 11.69 -17.68
C ILE A 96 -6.82 10.23 -18.05
N PHE A 97 -5.82 9.60 -17.43
CA PHE A 97 -5.58 8.15 -17.49
C PHE A 97 -5.91 7.52 -16.14
N ILE A 98 -6.79 6.54 -16.11
CA ILE A 98 -7.17 5.82 -14.88
C ILE A 98 -6.59 4.41 -14.93
N PHE A 99 -5.85 4.04 -13.89
CA PHE A 99 -5.16 2.76 -13.79
C PHE A 99 -5.82 1.84 -12.76
N ALA A 100 -5.66 0.52 -12.94
CA ALA A 100 -6.29 -0.46 -12.07
C ALA A 100 -5.69 -0.45 -10.64
N ASN A 101 -4.45 0.01 -10.48
CA ASN A 101 -3.75 0.14 -9.18
C ASN A 101 -4.32 1.17 -8.20
N GLY A 102 -5.48 1.77 -8.51
CA GLY A 102 -6.13 2.70 -7.60
C GLY A 102 -5.61 4.14 -7.72
N SER A 103 -4.94 4.46 -8.84
CA SER A 103 -4.50 5.81 -9.16
C SER A 103 -4.95 6.27 -10.54
N PHE A 104 -4.95 7.59 -10.75
CA PHE A 104 -5.18 8.21 -12.05
C PHE A 104 -4.25 9.42 -12.23
N VAL A 105 -3.91 9.71 -13.48
CA VAL A 105 -3.01 10.77 -13.89
C VAL A 105 -3.78 11.77 -14.75
N CYS A 106 -3.73 13.04 -14.38
CA CYS A 106 -4.34 14.14 -15.10
C CYS A 106 -3.27 14.96 -15.81
N TRP A 107 -3.42 15.18 -17.11
CA TRP A 107 -2.58 16.08 -17.88
C TRP A 107 -3.32 17.40 -18.12
N GLY A 108 -2.69 18.49 -17.72
CA GLY A 108 -3.22 19.83 -17.94
C GLY A 108 -4.29 20.27 -16.94
N LEU A 109 -4.50 19.49 -15.87
CA LEU A 109 -5.43 19.75 -14.77
C LEU A 109 -4.67 19.70 -13.45
N GLY A 110 -4.92 20.65 -12.55
CA GLY A 110 -4.28 20.72 -11.24
C GLY A 110 -4.95 19.87 -10.15
N GLU A 111 -4.50 20.07 -8.90
CA GLU A 111 -4.97 19.35 -7.72
C GLU A 111 -6.48 19.49 -7.49
N ASP A 112 -7.04 20.70 -7.66
CA ASP A 112 -8.46 20.97 -7.42
C ASP A 112 -9.36 20.27 -8.44
N GLN A 113 -8.98 20.29 -9.71
CA GLN A 113 -9.70 19.60 -10.79
C GLN A 113 -9.60 18.08 -10.61
N ALA A 114 -8.43 17.56 -10.23
CA ALA A 114 -8.24 16.14 -9.94
C ALA A 114 -9.12 15.67 -8.77
N LYS A 115 -9.24 16.46 -7.69
CA LYS A 115 -10.16 16.15 -6.57
C LYS A 115 -11.62 16.14 -7.00
N LYS A 116 -12.04 17.10 -7.83
CA LYS A 116 -13.40 17.13 -8.39
C LYS A 116 -13.68 15.91 -9.26
N PHE A 117 -12.72 15.50 -10.10
CA PHE A 117 -12.82 14.28 -10.90
C PHE A 117 -12.93 13.04 -10.01
N ALA A 118 -12.07 12.90 -9.01
CA ALA A 118 -12.12 11.78 -8.05
C ALA A 118 -13.50 11.68 -7.41
N TRP A 119 -14.04 12.79 -6.90
CA TRP A 119 -15.37 12.80 -6.30
C TRP A 119 -16.48 12.42 -7.28
N LYS A 120 -16.51 13.04 -8.48
CA LYS A 120 -17.58 12.88 -9.48
C LYS A 120 -17.58 11.51 -10.14
N VAL A 121 -16.42 10.92 -10.39
CA VAL A 121 -16.27 9.69 -11.17
C VAL A 121 -15.88 8.52 -10.27
N ILE A 122 -14.73 8.60 -9.60
CA ILE A 122 -14.18 7.48 -8.84
C ILE A 122 -15.08 7.12 -7.65
N THR A 123 -15.35 8.09 -6.78
CA THR A 123 -16.15 7.86 -5.57
C THR A 123 -17.62 7.54 -5.90
N GLN A 124 -18.26 8.29 -6.82
CA GLN A 124 -19.67 8.02 -7.19
C GLN A 124 -19.84 6.61 -7.79
N SER A 125 -18.86 6.16 -8.58
CA SER A 125 -18.90 4.82 -9.18
C SER A 125 -18.73 3.68 -8.18
N LYS A 126 -18.29 3.95 -6.95
CA LYS A 126 -17.89 2.92 -5.97
C LYS A 126 -16.87 1.94 -6.57
N ALA A 127 -15.91 2.47 -7.33
CA ALA A 127 -14.85 1.67 -7.94
C ALA A 127 -13.72 1.34 -6.95
N GLU A 128 -13.60 2.09 -5.85
CA GLU A 128 -12.51 1.99 -4.89
C GLU A 128 -12.56 0.69 -4.07
N VAL A 129 -11.48 -0.07 -4.07
CA VAL A 129 -11.26 -1.23 -3.20
C VAL A 129 -10.15 -0.89 -2.23
N ALA A 130 -10.45 -1.01 -0.94
CA ALA A 130 -9.60 -0.53 0.15
C ALA A 130 -9.18 0.95 -0.06
N PRO A 131 -10.13 1.91 0.08
CA PRO A 131 -9.82 3.33 0.00
C PRO A 131 -8.72 3.72 0.98
N LEU A 132 -7.83 4.61 0.56
CA LEU A 132 -6.76 5.16 1.38
C LEU A 132 -7.36 6.17 2.37
N LYS A 133 -6.73 6.28 3.55
CA LYS A 133 -7.14 7.28 4.55
C LYS A 133 -6.82 8.69 4.10
N GLU A 134 -5.65 8.84 3.50
CA GLU A 134 -5.14 10.07 2.91
C GLU A 134 -4.75 9.71 1.47
N PRO A 135 -5.25 10.42 0.46
CA PRO A 135 -4.83 10.21 -0.92
C PRO A 135 -3.36 10.53 -1.11
N GLU A 136 -2.67 9.70 -1.88
CA GLU A 136 -1.27 9.96 -2.27
C GLU A 136 -1.23 10.74 -3.58
N THR A 137 -0.25 11.65 -3.70
CA THR A 137 -0.17 12.57 -4.84
C THR A 137 1.23 12.64 -5.41
N GLU A 138 1.32 12.87 -6.72
CA GLU A 138 2.57 13.16 -7.41
C GLU A 138 2.34 14.27 -8.43
N ASP A 139 3.31 15.17 -8.56
CA ASP A 139 3.18 16.40 -9.34
C ASP A 139 4.41 16.59 -10.22
N LEU A 140 4.18 16.74 -11.53
CA LEU A 140 5.15 17.05 -12.55
C LEU A 140 4.61 18.16 -13.44
N GLU A 141 5.47 18.66 -14.32
CA GLU A 141 5.06 19.62 -15.32
C GLU A 141 5.38 19.10 -16.71
N PHE A 142 4.67 19.63 -17.70
CA PHE A 142 4.96 19.38 -19.09
C PHE A 142 4.82 20.62 -19.96
N VAL A 143 5.46 20.57 -21.12
CA VAL A 143 5.36 21.53 -22.21
C VAL A 143 5.25 20.79 -23.53
N THR A 144 4.64 21.42 -24.53
CA THR A 144 4.63 20.91 -25.91
C THR A 144 5.55 21.75 -26.78
N ASP A 145 6.39 21.11 -27.59
CA ASP A 145 7.28 21.76 -28.55
C ASP A 145 7.49 20.85 -29.77
N SER A 146 7.04 21.28 -30.95
CA SER A 146 7.11 20.48 -32.20
C SER A 146 8.53 20.36 -32.75
N GLU A 147 9.46 21.20 -32.31
CA GLU A 147 10.85 21.23 -32.79
C GLU A 147 11.79 20.37 -31.93
N GLU A 148 11.32 19.91 -30.78
CA GLU A 148 12.08 19.02 -29.90
C GLU A 148 11.58 17.57 -29.96
N ASN A 149 12.46 16.62 -29.62
CA ASN A 149 12.05 15.25 -29.38
C ASN A 149 11.41 15.10 -28.01
N THR A 150 10.41 14.23 -27.91
CA THR A 150 9.79 13.91 -26.63
C THR A 150 10.83 13.33 -25.65
N ARG A 151 10.94 13.92 -24.45
CA ARG A 151 11.93 13.52 -23.44
C ARG A 151 11.58 14.06 -22.05
N LEU A 152 12.18 13.47 -21.03
CA LEU A 152 12.18 14.00 -19.66
C LEU A 152 13.45 14.84 -19.43
N GLN A 153 13.28 16.05 -18.89
CA GLN A 153 14.39 16.90 -18.44
C GLN A 153 14.17 17.32 -16.99
N GLY A 154 14.82 16.63 -16.07
CA GLY A 154 14.67 16.88 -14.65
C GLY A 154 13.28 16.49 -14.17
N ASP A 155 12.47 17.50 -13.85
CA ASP A 155 11.07 17.42 -13.42
C ASP A 155 10.08 17.86 -14.52
N LEU A 156 10.57 18.20 -15.72
CA LEU A 156 9.77 18.69 -16.84
C LEU A 156 9.72 17.68 -17.98
N ILE A 157 8.51 17.32 -18.40
CA ILE A 157 8.28 16.50 -19.60
C ILE A 157 8.15 17.42 -20.81
N ILE A 158 8.95 17.19 -21.84
CA ILE A 158 8.83 17.89 -23.12
C ILE A 158 8.16 16.91 -24.08
N LEU A 159 6.99 17.30 -24.58
CA LEU A 159 6.22 16.55 -25.57
C LEU A 159 6.44 17.17 -26.94
N GLY A 160 7.04 16.41 -27.85
CA GLY A 160 7.35 16.88 -29.19
C GLY A 160 7.31 15.77 -30.21
N GLN A 161 8.27 15.74 -31.12
CA GLN A 161 8.39 14.68 -32.11
C GLN A 161 8.59 13.33 -31.42
N THR A 162 7.87 12.34 -31.91
CA THR A 162 7.96 10.95 -31.49
C THR A 162 8.36 10.13 -32.71
N PRO A 163 9.43 9.33 -32.64
CA PRO A 163 9.79 8.42 -33.71
C PRO A 163 8.62 7.49 -34.08
N PRO A 164 8.51 7.06 -35.35
CA PRO A 164 7.46 6.14 -35.75
C PRO A 164 7.54 4.84 -34.95
N PHE A 165 6.40 4.40 -34.43
CA PHE A 165 6.27 3.14 -33.71
C PHE A 165 6.28 1.95 -34.70
N ASN A 166 6.86 0.83 -34.30
CA ASN A 166 7.06 -0.33 -35.16
C ASN A 166 5.77 -1.12 -35.42
N SER A 167 4.71 -0.91 -34.64
CA SER A 167 3.46 -1.66 -34.71
C SER A 167 2.22 -0.80 -35.00
N GLU A 168 1.42 -1.23 -35.99
CA GLU A 168 0.10 -0.67 -36.34
C GLU A 168 -0.99 -0.87 -35.25
N TYR A 169 -0.67 -1.49 -34.10
CA TYR A 169 -1.65 -2.04 -33.16
C TYR A 169 -1.92 -1.20 -31.90
N THR A 170 -1.37 0.01 -31.78
CA THR A 170 -1.32 0.70 -30.48
C THR A 170 -2.43 1.72 -30.24
N VAL A 171 -3.17 2.15 -31.27
CA VAL A 171 -4.18 3.20 -31.12
C VAL A 171 -5.48 2.83 -31.84
N PRO A 172 -6.65 2.81 -31.18
CA PRO A 172 -7.92 2.56 -31.85
C PRO A 172 -8.16 3.55 -33.00
N SER A 173 -8.49 3.09 -34.20
CA SER A 173 -8.65 3.95 -35.38
C SER A 173 -9.75 5.00 -35.23
N ASP A 174 -10.72 4.75 -34.36
CA ASP A 174 -11.81 5.67 -33.98
C ASP A 174 -11.49 6.37 -32.64
N LEU A 175 -10.46 7.23 -32.67
CA LEU A 175 -10.19 8.11 -31.53
C LEU A 175 -11.06 9.37 -31.58
N PRO A 176 -11.71 9.74 -30.46
CA PRO A 176 -12.34 11.05 -30.31
C PRO A 176 -11.29 12.18 -30.32
N THR A 177 -11.72 13.43 -30.46
CA THR A 177 -10.81 14.60 -30.42
C THR A 177 -10.25 14.78 -29.00
N PRO A 178 -8.94 14.63 -28.79
CA PRO A 178 -8.31 14.81 -27.48
C PRO A 178 -8.00 16.27 -27.17
N ALA A 179 -7.82 16.58 -25.89
CA ALA A 179 -7.37 17.89 -25.40
C ALA A 179 -5.90 18.20 -25.74
N LEU A 180 -5.08 17.17 -25.98
CA LEU A 180 -3.66 17.26 -26.30
C LEU A 180 -3.35 16.55 -27.63
N PRO A 181 -2.26 16.91 -28.34
CA PRO A 181 -1.92 16.35 -29.65
C PRO A 181 -1.92 14.82 -29.69
N ARG A 182 -2.41 14.21 -30.77
CA ARG A 182 -2.60 12.75 -30.86
C ARG A 182 -1.27 12.00 -30.97
N GLU A 183 -0.28 12.64 -31.56
CA GLU A 183 1.04 12.10 -31.87
C GLU A 183 1.77 11.69 -30.59
N THR A 184 1.59 12.46 -29.51
CA THR A 184 2.24 12.23 -28.22
C THR A 184 1.42 11.38 -27.25
N LEU A 185 0.27 10.83 -27.67
CA LEU A 185 -0.63 10.05 -26.81
C LEU A 185 0.07 8.86 -26.14
N LEU A 186 0.81 8.07 -26.92
CA LEU A 186 1.51 6.88 -26.39
C LEU A 186 2.66 7.25 -25.46
N ALA A 187 3.36 8.37 -25.73
CA ALA A 187 4.37 8.88 -24.82
C ALA A 187 3.74 9.33 -23.49
N ARG A 188 2.61 10.06 -23.54
CA ARG A 188 1.85 10.46 -22.34
C ARG A 188 1.34 9.24 -21.57
N TYR A 189 0.87 8.20 -22.25
CA TYR A 189 0.51 6.93 -21.60
C TYR A 189 1.71 6.31 -20.86
N ALA A 190 2.87 6.23 -21.51
CA ALA A 190 4.08 5.66 -20.91
C ALA A 190 4.53 6.44 -19.66
N PHE A 191 4.56 7.77 -19.72
CA PHE A 191 4.84 8.60 -18.56
C PHE A 191 3.76 8.45 -17.47
N SER A 192 2.49 8.42 -17.85
CA SER A 192 1.38 8.24 -16.90
C SER A 192 1.47 6.91 -16.15
N GLN A 193 1.87 5.84 -16.84
CA GLN A 193 2.01 4.54 -16.20
C GLN A 193 3.15 4.55 -15.16
N ALA A 194 4.26 5.24 -15.43
CA ALA A 194 5.35 5.39 -14.46
C ALA A 194 4.91 6.21 -13.23
N LEU A 195 4.19 7.33 -13.43
CA LEU A 195 3.63 8.16 -12.35
C LEU A 195 2.62 7.39 -11.49
N SER A 196 1.70 6.71 -12.15
CA SER A 196 0.70 5.86 -11.52
C SER A 196 1.35 4.81 -10.63
N ARG A 197 2.40 4.13 -11.11
CA ARG A 197 3.17 3.16 -10.32
C ARG A 197 3.89 3.79 -9.13
N SER A 198 4.53 4.94 -9.32
CA SER A 198 5.23 5.66 -8.23
C SER A 198 4.27 6.07 -7.13
N THR A 199 3.10 6.62 -7.50
CA THR A 199 2.07 7.05 -6.54
C THR A 199 1.42 5.86 -5.82
N ALA A 200 1.13 4.76 -6.53
CA ALA A 200 0.64 3.53 -5.91
C ALA A 200 1.67 2.90 -4.96
N LEU A 201 2.96 2.98 -5.29
CA LEU A 201 4.04 2.54 -4.40
C LEU A 201 4.11 3.40 -3.12
N SER A 202 3.93 4.72 -3.22
CA SER A 202 3.82 5.61 -2.05
C SER A 202 2.69 5.17 -1.10
N ALA A 203 1.53 4.82 -1.66
CA ALA A 203 0.40 4.34 -0.85
C ALA A 203 0.75 3.03 -0.11
N LEU A 204 1.42 2.10 -0.80
CA LEU A 204 1.89 0.85 -0.20
C LEU A 204 2.93 1.09 0.91
N GLU A 205 3.87 2.00 0.69
CA GLU A 205 4.90 2.40 1.66
C GLU A 205 4.25 2.91 2.96
N VAL A 206 3.28 3.83 2.85
CA VAL A 206 2.57 4.38 4.01
C VAL A 206 1.77 3.30 4.74
N LEU A 207 1.09 2.40 4.02
CA LEU A 207 0.37 1.29 4.63
C LEU A 207 1.32 0.33 5.36
N LEU A 208 2.49 0.03 4.77
CA LEU A 208 3.49 -0.84 5.37
C LEU A 208 4.13 -0.20 6.60
N ASP A 209 4.48 1.09 6.56
CA ASP A 209 5.07 1.79 7.70
C ASP A 209 4.09 1.88 8.88
N ASN A 210 2.79 2.08 8.60
CA ASN A 210 1.74 1.99 9.62
C ASN A 210 1.65 0.58 10.23
N TYR A 211 1.77 -0.46 9.40
CA TYR A 211 1.80 -1.84 9.88
C TYR A 211 3.02 -2.11 10.76
N LEU A 212 4.22 -1.74 10.30
CA LEU A 212 5.47 -1.92 11.04
C LEU A 212 5.44 -1.20 12.39
N SER A 213 4.96 0.05 12.40
CA SER A 213 4.78 0.82 13.63
C SER A 213 3.85 0.11 14.62
N SER A 214 2.80 -0.55 14.12
CA SER A 214 1.86 -1.29 14.95
C SER A 214 2.39 -2.60 15.54
N VAL A 215 3.52 -3.11 15.02
CA VAL A 215 4.19 -4.34 15.52
C VAL A 215 5.55 -4.05 16.16
N ALA A 216 6.02 -2.81 16.13
CA ALA A 216 7.34 -2.41 16.62
C ALA A 216 7.57 -2.64 18.13
N LEU A 217 6.49 -2.69 18.93
CA LEU A 217 6.57 -2.94 20.37
C LEU A 217 6.63 -4.45 20.73
N LEU A 218 6.41 -5.34 19.77
CA LEU A 218 6.39 -6.77 20.04
C LEU A 218 7.75 -7.32 20.50
N PRO A 219 8.90 -6.95 19.89
CA PRO A 219 10.20 -7.38 20.39
C PRO A 219 10.47 -6.95 21.83
N ASP A 220 10.18 -5.69 22.19
CA ASP A 220 10.40 -5.18 23.56
C ASP A 220 9.52 -5.90 24.60
N THR A 221 8.24 -6.08 24.29
CA THR A 221 7.32 -6.80 25.19
C THR A 221 7.72 -8.27 25.35
N LEU A 222 8.18 -8.91 24.27
CA LEU A 222 8.69 -10.28 24.30
C LEU A 222 9.96 -10.37 25.16
N GLN A 223 10.90 -9.44 25.00
CA GLN A 223 12.13 -9.38 25.80
C GLN A 223 11.83 -9.22 27.30
N ARG A 224 10.87 -8.35 27.66
CA ARG A 224 10.56 -8.06 29.07
C ARG A 224 9.69 -9.11 29.75
N THR A 225 8.75 -9.70 29.02
CA THR A 225 7.70 -10.55 29.63
C THR A 225 7.74 -12.01 29.18
N GLY A 226 8.57 -12.35 28.19
CA GLY A 226 8.58 -13.67 27.54
C GLY A 226 7.31 -13.95 26.72
N LYS A 227 6.40 -12.98 26.58
CA LYS A 227 5.13 -13.12 25.86
C LYS A 227 4.95 -11.94 24.89
N PRO A 228 4.38 -12.16 23.70
CA PRO A 228 4.24 -11.12 22.68
C PRO A 228 3.20 -10.02 22.99
N GLY A 229 2.63 -9.96 24.21
CA GLY A 229 1.68 -8.91 24.63
C GLY A 229 0.35 -8.83 23.85
N LEU A 230 0.13 -9.68 22.83
CA LEU A 230 -1.05 -9.70 21.98
C LEU A 230 -1.86 -11.00 22.15
N SER A 231 -3.17 -10.91 21.99
CA SER A 231 -4.02 -12.10 21.89
C SER A 231 -3.68 -12.91 20.63
N ARG A 232 -3.88 -14.23 20.69
CA ARG A 232 -3.70 -15.12 19.52
C ARG A 232 -4.47 -14.64 18.29
N LYS A 233 -5.71 -14.20 18.47
CA LYS A 233 -6.55 -13.68 17.38
C LYS A 233 -5.95 -12.40 16.77
N ALA A 234 -5.42 -11.50 17.60
CA ALA A 234 -4.78 -10.29 17.13
C ALA A 234 -3.49 -10.60 16.34
N LEU A 235 -2.67 -11.55 16.82
CA LEU A 235 -1.48 -12.00 16.10
C LEU A 235 -1.86 -12.59 14.74
N VAL A 236 -2.79 -13.54 14.67
CA VAL A 236 -3.23 -14.12 13.39
C VAL A 236 -3.75 -13.06 12.41
N LYS A 237 -4.44 -12.02 12.89
CA LYS A 237 -4.85 -10.88 12.05
C LYS A 237 -3.66 -10.09 11.49
N LYS A 238 -2.62 -9.86 12.30
CA LYS A 238 -1.37 -9.20 11.86
C LYS A 238 -0.62 -10.05 10.85
N LEU A 239 -0.54 -11.36 11.09
CA LEU A 239 0.00 -12.36 10.15
C LEU A 239 -0.71 -12.27 8.78
N GLY A 240 -2.05 -12.23 8.78
CA GLY A 240 -2.84 -12.08 7.55
C GLY A 240 -2.62 -10.73 6.86
N ALA A 241 -2.47 -9.64 7.62
CA ALA A 241 -2.15 -8.33 7.05
C ALA A 241 -0.79 -8.32 6.33
N LEU A 242 0.23 -9.00 6.88
CA LEU A 242 1.53 -9.13 6.23
C LEU A 242 1.47 -9.94 4.93
N LEU A 243 0.68 -11.02 4.92
CA LEU A 243 0.44 -11.78 3.69
C LEU A 243 -0.23 -10.93 2.61
N LYS A 244 -1.12 -9.99 2.99
CA LYS A 244 -1.71 -9.02 2.07
C LYS A 244 -0.65 -8.13 1.44
N PHE A 245 0.34 -7.62 2.20
CA PHE A 245 1.44 -6.82 1.64
C PHE A 245 2.29 -7.64 0.65
N ARG A 246 2.64 -8.88 1.00
CA ARG A 246 3.39 -9.78 0.11
C ARG A 246 2.63 -10.11 -1.18
N GLN A 247 1.32 -10.35 -1.07
CA GLN A 247 0.45 -10.51 -2.23
C GLN A 247 0.38 -9.22 -3.06
N GLY A 248 0.21 -8.06 -2.43
CA GLY A 248 0.12 -6.78 -3.12
C GLY A 248 1.38 -6.45 -3.93
N LEU A 249 2.58 -6.75 -3.40
CA LEU A 249 3.82 -6.47 -4.10
C LEU A 249 4.12 -7.48 -5.24
N ASN A 250 3.78 -8.77 -5.05
CA ASN A 250 4.13 -9.84 -6.00
C ASN A 250 3.02 -10.24 -6.99
N LEU A 251 1.75 -9.98 -6.67
CA LEU A 251 0.59 -10.42 -7.47
C LEU A 251 -0.21 -9.26 -8.05
N ASN A 252 0.08 -8.00 -7.68
CA ASN A 252 -0.46 -6.90 -8.47
C ASN A 252 0.16 -7.01 -9.86
N ARG A 253 -0.69 -7.01 -10.90
CA ARG A 253 -0.30 -7.14 -12.31
C ARG A 253 0.79 -6.15 -12.73
N GLU A 254 0.91 -5.06 -12.00
CA GLU A 254 2.00 -4.12 -12.13
C GLU A 254 3.20 -4.62 -11.31
N ASN A 255 4.03 -5.48 -11.90
CA ASN A 255 5.37 -5.69 -11.38
C ASN A 255 6.06 -4.32 -11.32
N PHE A 256 6.20 -3.75 -10.13
CA PHE A 256 6.82 -2.43 -9.93
C PHE A 256 8.29 -2.40 -10.38
N SER A 257 8.94 -3.56 -10.42
CA SER A 257 10.33 -3.73 -10.84
C SER A 257 10.49 -3.84 -12.37
N ASP A 258 9.54 -4.42 -13.08
CA ASP A 258 9.78 -4.83 -14.48
C ASP A 258 9.14 -3.86 -15.47
N THR A 259 9.81 -3.72 -16.62
CA THR A 259 9.24 -3.04 -17.78
C THR A 259 8.03 -3.83 -18.26
N PRO A 260 6.84 -3.22 -18.40
CA PRO A 260 5.68 -3.86 -18.98
C PRO A 260 5.97 -4.51 -20.35
N ASP A 261 5.42 -5.71 -20.57
CA ASP A 261 5.54 -6.47 -21.83
C ASP A 261 5.15 -5.64 -23.06
N LEU A 262 4.21 -4.70 -22.88
CA LEU A 262 3.79 -3.75 -23.91
C LEU A 262 4.97 -3.04 -24.58
N TYR A 263 6.02 -2.71 -23.81
CA TYR A 263 7.14 -1.92 -24.32
C TYR A 263 8.23 -2.75 -24.97
N TRP A 264 8.22 -4.08 -24.86
CA TRP A 264 9.23 -4.93 -25.49
C TRP A 264 9.24 -4.82 -27.01
N ALA A 265 8.10 -4.49 -27.62
CA ALA A 265 7.98 -4.25 -29.06
C ALA A 265 8.39 -2.82 -29.46
N GLU A 266 8.42 -1.88 -28.51
CA GLU A 266 8.55 -0.43 -28.77
C GLU A 266 9.63 0.20 -27.88
N PRO A 267 10.91 0.16 -28.28
CA PRO A 267 12.04 0.61 -27.45
C PRO A 267 11.98 2.11 -27.11
N VAL A 268 11.30 2.91 -27.95
CA VAL A 268 11.09 4.34 -27.71
C VAL A 268 10.17 4.57 -26.50
N LEU A 269 9.07 3.83 -26.40
CA LEU A 269 8.15 3.91 -25.27
C LEU A 269 8.78 3.34 -24.00
N GLU A 270 9.55 2.25 -24.14
CA GLU A 270 10.37 1.73 -23.05
C GLU A 270 11.30 2.80 -22.48
N SER A 271 11.97 3.57 -23.34
CA SER A 271 12.87 4.65 -22.92
C SER A 271 12.14 5.73 -22.11
N TYR A 272 10.93 6.15 -22.54
CA TYR A 272 10.13 7.13 -21.80
C TYR A 272 9.69 6.61 -20.42
N PHE A 273 9.18 5.38 -20.38
CA PHE A 273 8.76 4.73 -19.14
C PHE A 273 9.94 4.57 -18.17
N ASN A 274 11.08 4.07 -18.66
CA ASN A 274 12.28 3.85 -17.84
C ASN A 274 12.93 5.17 -17.39
N SER A 275 12.94 6.19 -18.25
CA SER A 275 13.47 7.51 -17.91
C SER A 275 12.76 8.11 -16.69
N LEU A 276 11.42 8.11 -16.71
CA LEU A 276 10.64 8.63 -15.60
C LEU A 276 10.67 7.69 -14.38
N SER A 277 10.60 6.37 -14.58
CA SER A 277 10.71 5.40 -13.48
C SER A 277 12.05 5.52 -12.72
N ASN A 278 13.13 5.82 -13.43
CA ASN A 278 14.45 6.06 -12.83
C ASN A 278 14.49 7.41 -12.10
N ALA A 279 13.92 8.48 -12.68
CA ALA A 279 13.82 9.78 -12.02
C ALA A 279 12.97 9.73 -10.72
N LEU A 280 12.01 8.83 -10.67
CA LEU A 280 11.15 8.55 -9.50
C LEU A 280 11.74 7.51 -8.53
N GLU A 281 12.92 6.96 -8.84
CA GLU A 281 13.62 5.95 -8.05
C GLU A 281 12.77 4.69 -7.74
N ILE A 282 11.83 4.33 -8.63
CA ILE A 282 10.81 3.28 -8.37
C ILE A 282 11.47 1.94 -7.99
N ARG A 283 12.54 1.53 -8.68
CA ARG A 283 13.25 0.26 -8.42
C ARG A 283 13.88 0.23 -7.02
N SER A 284 14.57 1.31 -6.64
CA SER A 284 15.22 1.44 -5.33
C SER A 284 14.19 1.41 -4.20
N ARG A 285 13.11 2.18 -4.36
CA ARG A 285 11.98 2.21 -3.41
C ARG A 285 11.30 0.86 -3.27
N THR A 286 11.05 0.18 -4.39
CA THR A 286 10.48 -1.18 -4.39
C THR A 286 11.36 -2.17 -3.63
N SER A 287 12.68 -2.12 -3.82
CA SER A 287 13.62 -2.96 -3.08
C SER A 287 13.55 -2.69 -1.58
N ALA A 288 13.53 -1.43 -1.16
CA ALA A 288 13.43 -1.06 0.26
C ALA A 288 12.11 -1.54 0.90
N VAL A 289 10.99 -1.46 0.17
CA VAL A 289 9.71 -2.02 0.61
C VAL A 289 9.79 -3.55 0.75
N ASN A 290 10.41 -4.23 -0.22
CA ASN A 290 10.58 -5.68 -0.18
C ASN A 290 11.46 -6.12 1.01
N ASP A 291 12.52 -5.37 1.33
CA ASP A 291 13.37 -5.63 2.50
C ASP A 291 12.58 -5.46 3.81
N LYS A 292 11.79 -4.39 3.91
CA LYS A 292 10.88 -4.15 5.05
C LYS A 292 9.86 -5.28 5.24
N ILE A 293 9.27 -5.79 4.14
CA ILE A 293 8.35 -6.93 4.18
C ILE A 293 9.08 -8.20 4.62
N THR A 294 10.29 -8.42 4.12
CA THR A 294 11.11 -9.59 4.47
C THR A 294 11.44 -9.59 5.97
N TYR A 295 11.90 -8.46 6.50
CA TYR A 295 12.12 -8.28 7.94
C TYR A 295 10.84 -8.56 8.75
N ALA A 296 9.70 -8.02 8.31
CA ALA A 296 8.42 -8.29 8.98
C ALA A 296 8.02 -9.78 8.92
N ALA A 297 8.37 -10.49 7.86
CA ALA A 297 8.08 -11.92 7.68
C ALA A 297 8.97 -12.80 8.56
N GLU A 298 10.23 -12.41 8.77
CA GLU A 298 11.12 -13.04 9.75
C GLU A 298 10.57 -12.87 11.17
N MET A 299 10.14 -11.65 11.53
CA MET A 299 9.47 -11.42 12.81
C MET A 299 8.18 -12.25 12.95
N GLN A 300 7.44 -12.43 11.85
CA GLN A 300 6.23 -13.23 11.80
C GLN A 300 6.49 -14.72 12.08
N SER A 301 7.60 -15.28 11.58
CA SER A 301 7.94 -16.70 11.77
C SER A 301 8.19 -17.01 13.24
N VAL A 302 8.95 -16.16 13.93
CA VAL A 302 9.22 -16.25 15.38
C VAL A 302 7.91 -16.18 16.18
N LEU A 303 7.03 -15.22 15.86
CA LEU A 303 5.74 -15.10 16.56
C LEU A 303 4.83 -16.32 16.33
N ARG A 304 4.86 -16.92 15.15
CA ARG A 304 4.10 -18.13 14.83
C ARG A 304 4.60 -19.34 15.61
N GLU A 305 5.90 -19.47 15.81
CA GLU A 305 6.51 -20.54 16.59
C GLU A 305 6.02 -20.52 18.05
N LEU A 306 6.09 -19.35 18.69
CA LEU A 306 5.58 -19.14 20.07
C LEU A 306 4.07 -19.44 20.19
N LEU A 307 3.28 -19.11 19.17
CA LEU A 307 1.86 -19.47 19.13
C LEU A 307 1.61 -20.98 19.01
N THR A 308 2.48 -21.69 18.31
CA THR A 308 2.36 -23.14 18.11
C THR A 308 2.72 -23.87 19.40
N GLU A 309 3.78 -23.45 20.08
CA GLU A 309 4.20 -23.98 21.39
C GLU A 309 3.09 -23.89 22.43
N THR A 310 2.47 -22.70 22.59
CA THR A 310 1.33 -22.53 23.51
C THR A 310 0.11 -23.39 23.15
N SER A 311 -0.08 -23.73 21.87
CA SER A 311 -1.16 -24.63 21.43
C SER A 311 -0.90 -26.07 21.86
N ALA A 312 0.33 -26.53 21.65
CA ALA A 312 0.76 -27.87 22.02
C ALA A 312 0.61 -28.08 23.54
N HIS A 313 1.05 -27.11 24.34
CA HIS A 313 0.93 -27.18 25.80
C HIS A 313 -0.54 -27.26 26.28
N ARG A 314 -1.47 -26.54 25.64
CA ARG A 314 -2.90 -26.65 25.99
C ARG A 314 -3.47 -28.02 25.63
N MET A 315 -3.08 -28.58 24.49
CA MET A 315 -3.50 -29.93 24.09
C MET A 315 -2.96 -30.99 25.06
N GLU A 316 -1.70 -30.84 25.47
CA GLU A 316 -1.06 -31.69 26.47
C GLU A 316 -1.84 -31.67 27.79
N LEU A 317 -2.18 -30.48 28.31
CA LEU A 317 -2.98 -30.36 29.53
C LEU A 317 -4.35 -31.00 29.42
N ILE A 318 -5.03 -30.88 28.27
CA ILE A 318 -6.32 -31.55 28.04
C ILE A 318 -6.16 -33.07 28.12
N ILE A 319 -5.11 -33.63 27.49
CA ILE A 319 -4.83 -35.07 27.53
C ILE A 319 -4.53 -35.52 28.97
N ILE A 320 -3.69 -34.79 29.70
CA ILE A 320 -3.36 -35.09 31.10
C ILE A 320 -4.63 -35.10 31.96
N VAL A 321 -5.51 -34.10 31.80
CA VAL A 321 -6.78 -34.03 32.54
C VAL A 321 -7.70 -35.20 32.20
N LEU A 322 -7.80 -35.59 30.92
CA LEU A 322 -8.62 -36.73 30.50
C LEU A 322 -8.12 -38.04 31.12
N ILE A 323 -6.81 -38.27 31.12
CA ILE A 323 -6.20 -39.44 31.76
C ILE A 323 -6.44 -39.40 33.28
N ALA A 324 -6.26 -38.24 33.92
CA ALA A 324 -6.47 -38.09 35.35
C ALA A 324 -7.92 -38.42 35.76
N VAL A 325 -8.91 -37.98 34.97
CA VAL A 325 -10.33 -38.31 35.22
C VAL A 325 -10.57 -39.82 35.10
N GLU A 326 -10.02 -40.47 34.08
CA GLU A 326 -10.14 -41.93 33.91
C GLU A 326 -9.55 -42.69 35.09
N VAL A 327 -8.35 -42.31 35.54
CA VAL A 327 -7.70 -42.91 36.71
C VAL A 327 -8.55 -42.74 37.97
N VAL A 328 -9.13 -41.54 38.19
CA VAL A 328 -10.02 -41.29 39.33
C VAL A 328 -11.27 -42.18 39.27
N ILE A 329 -11.87 -42.36 38.08
CA ILE A 329 -13.03 -43.24 37.90
C ILE A 329 -12.65 -44.70 38.21
N CYS A 330 -11.52 -45.18 37.70
CA CYS A 330 -11.01 -46.52 37.99
C CYS A 330 -10.77 -46.74 39.50
N ILE A 331 -10.17 -45.77 40.19
CA ILE A 331 -9.94 -45.85 41.64
C ILE A 331 -11.28 -45.90 42.41
N ILE A 332 -12.28 -45.09 42.03
CA ILE A 332 -13.59 -45.12 42.71
C ILE A 332 -14.30 -46.45 42.47
N ARG A 333 -14.21 -47.01 41.26
CA ARG A 333 -14.90 -48.25 40.88
C ARG A 333 -14.25 -49.49 41.50
N ASP A 334 -12.93 -49.63 41.33
CA ASP A 334 -12.20 -50.87 41.64
C ASP A 334 -11.41 -50.75 42.96
N GLY A 335 -11.25 -49.53 43.49
CA GLY A 335 -10.51 -49.28 44.73
C GLY A 335 -11.09 -49.91 46.00
N PRO A 336 -12.42 -49.97 46.21
CA PRO A 336 -12.99 -50.64 47.37
C PRO A 336 -12.69 -52.14 47.41
N GLU A 337 -12.72 -52.82 46.26
CA GLU A 337 -12.43 -54.26 46.13
C GLU A 337 -10.93 -54.53 46.31
N LEU A 338 -10.08 -53.71 45.72
CA LEU A 338 -8.62 -53.81 45.89
C LEU A 338 -8.18 -53.52 47.34
N TRP A 339 -8.81 -52.57 48.02
CA TRP A 339 -8.51 -52.29 49.42
C TRP A 339 -8.91 -53.43 50.35
N GLN A 340 -10.03 -54.11 50.05
CA GLN A 340 -10.45 -55.29 50.80
C GLN A 340 -9.48 -56.47 50.59
N MET A 341 -9.02 -56.70 49.35
CA MET A 341 -8.00 -57.73 49.09
C MET A 341 -6.69 -57.48 49.84
N ILE A 342 -6.23 -56.23 49.91
CA ILE A 342 -4.99 -55.87 50.64
C ILE A 342 -5.19 -55.96 52.16
N ALA A 343 -6.33 -55.50 52.68
CA ALA A 343 -6.64 -55.59 54.11
C ALA A 343 -6.77 -57.06 54.58
N ASP A 344 -7.37 -57.92 53.75
CA ASP A 344 -7.47 -59.36 54.03
C ASP A 344 -6.09 -60.04 53.99
N GLU A 345 -5.19 -59.64 53.07
CA GLU A 345 -3.79 -60.12 53.05
C GLU A 345 -3.03 -59.74 54.34
N GLU A 346 -3.09 -58.48 54.79
CA GLU A 346 -2.43 -58.03 56.03
C GLU A 346 -2.96 -58.76 57.28
N GLU A 347 -4.27 -59.03 57.36
CA GLU A 347 -4.84 -59.83 58.45
C GLU A 347 -4.33 -61.28 58.43
N THR A 348 -4.14 -61.86 57.25
CA THR A 348 -3.59 -63.22 57.13
C THR A 348 -2.10 -63.29 57.48
N GLU A 349 -1.31 -62.28 57.12
CA GLU A 349 0.12 -62.18 57.47
C GLU A 349 0.33 -61.98 58.98
N ASN A 350 -0.44 -61.09 59.62
CA ASN A 350 -0.36 -60.88 61.08
C ASN A 350 -0.75 -62.15 61.86
N LYS A 351 -1.80 -62.87 61.45
CA LYS A 351 -2.17 -64.16 62.09
C LYS A 351 -1.11 -65.26 61.89
N SER A 352 -0.34 -65.21 60.81
CA SER A 352 0.72 -66.20 60.55
C SER A 352 2.00 -65.92 61.35
N SER A 353 2.31 -64.65 61.62
CA SER A 353 3.44 -64.23 62.45
C SER A 353 3.16 -64.36 63.96
N GLU A 354 1.92 -64.16 64.40
CA GLU A 354 1.51 -64.39 65.80
C GLU A 354 1.59 -65.89 66.19
N LYS A 355 1.31 -66.81 65.25
CA LYS A 355 1.47 -68.27 65.43
C LYS A 355 2.91 -68.77 65.40
N ALA A 356 3.88 -67.94 65.03
CA ALA A 356 5.31 -68.32 64.99
C ALA A 356 6.06 -68.00 66.30
N TYR A 357 5.41 -67.31 67.25
CA TYR A 357 5.98 -66.92 68.55
C TYR A 357 5.31 -67.60 69.77
N GLU A 358 4.27 -68.41 69.56
CA GLU A 358 3.83 -69.48 70.50
C GLU A 358 4.57 -70.79 70.19
#